data_AF-A0A958VSN5-F1
#
_entry.id   AF-A0A958VSN5-F1
#
_cell.length_a   1.000
_cell.length_b   1.000
_cell.length_c   1.000
_cell.angle_alpha   90.00
_cell.angle_beta   90.00
_cell.angle_gamma   90.00
#
_symmetry.space_group_name_H-M   'P 1'
#
loop_
_entity.id
_entity.type
_entity.pdbx_description
1 polymer ?
#
loop_
_entity_poly.entity_id
_entity_poly.type
_entity_poly.pdbx_seq_one_letter_code
_entity_poly.pdbx_strand_id
1 'polypeptide(L)' 'MERVKKLSIAHCKKILESSGKKYSDEETEKIRDLLYKLGELDYRISMDMNKSDNSTCELNKAA' A
#
# COMPACT_ATOMS: atom_id res chain seq x y z
N MET A 1 -10.08 -2.36 8.97
CA MET A 1 -8.77 -2.96 8.70
C MET A 1 -7.87 -2.62 9.85
N GLU A 2 -7.29 -3.62 10.52
CA GLU A 2 -6.29 -3.38 11.55
C GLU A 2 -5.14 -2.57 10.94
N ARG A 3 -4.73 -1.46 11.57
CA ARG A 3 -3.65 -0.64 11.01
C ARG A 3 -2.39 -1.48 10.97
N VAL A 4 -1.91 -1.81 9.77
CA VAL A 4 -0.68 -2.58 9.58
C VAL A 4 0.42 -1.88 10.37
N LYS A 5 1.01 -2.59 11.32
CA LYS A 5 2.07 -2.03 12.15
C LYS A 5 3.25 -1.67 11.24
N LYS A 6 3.53 -0.37 11.13
CA LYS A 6 4.68 0.12 10.34
C LYS A 6 5.99 -0.43 10.90
N LEU A 7 6.95 -0.70 10.02
CA LEU A 7 8.32 -1.01 10.40
C LEU A 7 8.94 0.16 11.18
N SER A 8 9.85 -0.16 12.10
CA SER A 8 10.55 0.85 12.89
C SER A 8 11.51 1.67 12.01
N ILE A 9 11.74 2.93 12.38
CA ILE A 9 12.68 3.82 11.67
C ILE A 9 14.08 3.19 11.63
N ALA A 10 14.55 2.63 12.75
CA ALA A 10 15.85 1.97 12.84
C ALA A 10 15.98 0.80 11.84
N HIS A 11 14.91 0.02 11.64
CA HIS A 11 14.92 -1.07 10.68
C HIS A 11 14.92 -0.55 9.24
N CYS A 12 14.07 0.42 8.92
CA CYS A 12 14.03 1.07 7.61
C CYS A 12 15.39 1.71 7.26
N LYS A 13 16.01 2.39 8.23
CA LYS A 13 17.31 3.03 8.07
C LYS A 13 18.39 2.01 7.73
N LYS A 14 18.43 0.88 8.44
CA LYS A 14 19.38 -0.21 8.16
C LYS A 14 19.24 -0.76 6.74
N ILE A 15 18.02 -0.84 6.21
CA ILE A 15 17.76 -1.25 4.81
C ILE A 15 18.24 -0.17 3.84
N LEU A 16 17.90 1.10 4.07
CA LEU A 16 18.30 2.19 3.18
C LEU A 16 19.82 2.36 3.14
N GLU A 17 20.50 2.20 4.28
CA GLU A 17 21.95 2.29 4.41
C GLU A 17 22.70 1.12 3.80
N SER A 18 22.05 -0.04 3.56
CA SER A 18 22.69 -1.17 2.88
C SER A 18 23.06 -0.85 1.42
N SER A 19 22.47 0.21 0.85
CA SER A 19 22.78 0.73 -0.49
C SER A 19 24.01 1.67 -0.53
N GLY A 20 24.65 1.93 0.62
CA GLY A 20 25.78 2.84 0.75
C GLY A 20 25.41 4.32 0.87
N LYS A 21 24.12 4.68 0.72
CA LYS A 21 23.61 6.02 1.00
C LYS A 21 23.17 6.15 2.46
N LYS A 22 23.59 7.22 3.12
CA LYS A 22 23.14 7.55 4.48
C LYS A 22 21.89 8.40 4.40
N TYR A 23 20.91 8.07 5.24
CA TYR A 23 19.68 8.82 5.38
C TYR A 23 19.54 9.25 6.84
N SER A 24 19.08 10.48 7.07
CA SER A 24 18.66 10.92 8.40
C SER A 24 17.40 10.17 8.85
N ASP A 25 17.08 10.26 10.14
CA ASP A 25 15.87 9.63 10.69
C ASP A 25 14.61 10.26 10.09
N GLU A 26 14.61 11.58 9.84
CA GLU A 26 13.52 12.30 9.18
C GLU A 26 13.34 11.88 7.71
N GLU A 27 14.43 11.72 6.96
CA GLU A 27 14.35 11.23 5.58
C GLU A 27 13.84 9.80 5.54
N THR A 28 14.34 8.95 6.43
CA THR A 28 13.87 7.56 6.58
C THR A 28 12.40 7.49 6.91
N GLU A 29 11.91 8.36 7.80
CA GLU A 29 10.49 8.46 8.15
C GLU A 29 9.64 8.88 6.96
N LYS A 30 10.04 9.91 6.21
CA LYS A 30 9.33 10.38 5.01
C LYS A 30 9.24 9.27 3.95
N ILE A 31 10.34 8.55 3.71
CA ILE A 31 10.38 7.43 2.77
C ILE A 31 9.46 6.31 3.23
N ARG A 32 9.56 5.89 4.51
CA ARG A 32 8.69 4.87 5.11
C ARG A 32 7.23 5.24 4.89
N ASP A 33 6.84 6.45 5.27
CA ASP A 33 5.45 6.87 5.25
C ASP A 33 4.88 6.96 3.82
N LEU A 34 5.70 7.37 2.85
CA LEU A 34 5.32 7.35 1.44
C LEU A 34 5.06 5.92 0.94
N LEU A 35 5.97 4.98 1.23
CA LEU A 35 5.85 3.59 0.78
C LEU A 35 4.61 2.89 1.36
N TYR A 36 4.31 3.12 2.63
CA TYR A 36 3.08 2.59 3.24
C TYR A 36 1.82 3.16 2.59
N LYS A 37 1.78 4.48 2.32
CA LYS A 37 0.64 5.10 1.63
C LYS A 37 0.44 4.52 0.23
N LEU A 38 1.53 4.26 -0.50
CA LEU A 38 1.48 3.61 -1.82
C LEU A 38 0.95 2.18 -1.71
N GLY A 39 1.44 1.40 -0.75
CA GLY A 39 0.95 0.04 -0.51
C GLY A 39 -0.54 -0.01 -0.12
N GLU A 40 -1.01 0.92 0.71
CA GLU A 40 -2.42 1.05 1.05
C GLU A 40 -3.29 1.42 -0.17
N LEU A 41 -2.77 2.26 -1.07
CA LEU A 41 -3.45 2.63 -2.31
C LEU A 41 -3.57 1.42 -3.24
N ASP A 42 -2.47 0.71 -3.46
CA ASP A 42 -2.39 -0.47 -4.33
C ASP A 42 -3.28 -1.61 -3.82
N TYR A 43 -3.26 -1.83 -2.49
CA TYR A 43 -4.16 -2.79 -1.85
C TYR A 43 -5.63 -2.42 -2.06
N ARG A 44 -6.00 -1.14 -1.89
CA ARG A 44 -7.38 -0.70 -2.13
C ARG A 44 -7.78 -0.88 -3.60
N ILE A 45 -6.92 -0.48 -4.53
CA ILE A 45 -7.16 -0.62 -5.97
C ILE A 45 -7.34 -2.09 -6.35
N SER A 46 -6.47 -2.99 -5.87
CA SER A 46 -6.60 -4.42 -6.10
C SER A 46 -7.88 -5.00 -5.49
N MET A 47 -8.26 -4.60 -4.28
CA MET A 47 -9.54 -5.02 -3.68
C MET A 47 -10.76 -4.54 -4.46
N ASP A 48 -10.74 -3.29 -4.94
CA ASP A 48 -11.88 -2.71 -5.67
C ASP A 48 -12.03 -3.35 -7.06
N MET A 49 -10.92 -3.68 -7.75
CA MET A 49 -10.97 -4.43 -9.00
C MET A 49 -11.62 -5.80 -8.84
N ASN A 50 -11.34 -6.52 -7.75
CA ASN A 50 -11.91 -7.85 -7.46
C ASN A 50 -13.42 -7.84 -7.11
N LYS A 51 -14.04 -6.68 -6.87
CA LYS A 51 -15.50 -6.59 -6.64
C LYS A 51 -16.32 -6.49 -7.94
N SER A 52 -15.66 -6.20 -9.05
CA SER A 52 -16.33 -5.93 -10.34
C SER A 52 -16.84 -7.18 -11.05
N ASP A 53 -16.30 -8.36 -10.73
CA ASP A 53 -16.57 -9.60 -11.47
C ASP A 53 -17.82 -10.37 -11.00
N ASN A 54 -18.60 -9.84 -10.05
CA ASN A 54 -19.77 -10.54 -9.50
C ASN A 54 -21.13 -9.87 -9.78
N SER A 55 -21.24 -9.09 -10.86
CA SER A 55 -22.54 -8.62 -11.36
C SER A 55 -22.69 -8.90 -12.85
N THR A 56 -22.86 -10.18 -13.19
CA THR A 56 -23.36 -10.58 -14.51
C THR A 56 -24.88 -10.79 -14.44
N CYS A 57 -25.55 -10.09 -15.36
CA CYS A 57 -26.88 -10.32 -15.95
C CYS A 57 -28.14 -10.38 -15.07
N GLU A 58 -28.87 -9.26 -15.03
CA GLU A 58 -30.31 -9.29 -15.33
C GLU A 58 -30.62 -8.22 -16.39
N LEU A 59 -30.24 -8.51 -17.64
CA LEU A 59 -30.78 -7.78 -18.78
C LEU A 59 -32.10 -8.45 -19.20
N ASN A 60 -33.18 -7.69 -19.05
CA ASN A 60 -34.41 -7.75 -19.82
C ASN A 60 -35.26 -9.03 -19.73
N LYS A 61 -36.20 -9.04 -18.78
CA LYS A 61 -37.53 -9.63 -19.00
C LYS A 61 -38.61 -8.61 -18.66
N ALA A 62 -39.13 -7.96 -19.71
CA ALA A 62 -40.54 -7.61 -19.88
C ALA A 62 -40.68 -6.91 -21.24
N ALA A 63 -40.92 -7.72 -22.27
CA ALA A 63 -41.64 -7.30 -23.47
C ALA A 63 -43.15 -7.28 -23.17
#